data_AF-A0A5E4Q3B2-F1
#
_entry.id   AF-A0A5E4Q3B2-F1
#
_cell.length_a   1.000
_cell.length_b   1.000
_cell.length_c   1.000
_cell.angle_alpha   90.00
_cell.angle_beta   90.00
_cell.angle_gamma   90.00
#
_symmetry.space_group_name_H-M   'P 1'
#
loop_
_entity.id
_entity.type
_entity.pdbx_description
1 polymer ?
#
loop_
_entity_poly.entity_id
_entity_poly.type
_entity_poly.pdbx_seq_one_letter_code
_entity_poly.pdbx_strand_id
1 'polypeptide(L)'
;MNFKIPIPSFNYNSFPKRLLVAASVVVVIAMCLTPTEARSIEHRRRHQRRQPDNIALTKDMATLKRPRNLSVENYKNATRKIKHKLRNTKRFFDQDKKVLNETREYRDGMPSWLPAVNFVDIHFHDYRSSRKPGSSISERKFTYLMPKLYKTLKEYEVIFTRLRNVQVDLTDDPFNNYVAIREKLLADTLNRLYSTIAEIAENMMAVHMTIPPFDKSKLKLDSLQMKVDATQCLKNDYIAFRAYGNLLNNWYSEFRCPLNKKGDKKCAAFQAKLREKKGNKRLRNKTSSS
;
A
#
# COMPACT_ATOMS: atom_id res chain seq x y z
N MET A 1 -70.78 -12.81 42.41
CA MET A 1 -70.55 -11.43 41.92
C MET A 1 -69.25 -11.44 41.13
N ASN A 2 -69.33 -11.35 39.80
CA ASN A 2 -68.17 -11.38 38.90
C ASN A 2 -67.93 -9.97 38.33
N PHE A 3 -66.84 -9.33 38.78
CA PHE A 3 -66.38 -8.07 38.21
C PHE A 3 -65.64 -8.35 36.89
N LYS A 4 -66.24 -8.00 35.75
CA LYS A 4 -65.54 -7.88 34.47
C LYS A 4 -64.88 -6.50 34.39
N ILE A 5 -63.55 -6.48 34.38
CA ILE A 5 -62.75 -5.31 34.05
C ILE A 5 -62.80 -5.13 32.52
N PRO A 6 -63.15 -3.95 31.98
CA PRO A 6 -63.08 -3.71 30.54
C PRO A 6 -61.62 -3.53 30.12
N ILE A 7 -61.19 -4.33 29.15
CA ILE A 7 -59.90 -4.16 28.46
C ILE A 7 -60.08 -3.03 27.43
N PRO A 8 -59.28 -1.95 27.46
CA PRO A 8 -59.32 -0.95 26.42
C PRO A 8 -58.80 -1.53 25.10
N SER A 9 -59.64 -1.51 24.07
CA SER A 9 -59.27 -1.82 22.70
C SER A 9 -58.42 -0.68 22.13
N PHE A 10 -57.11 -0.91 22.00
CA PHE A 10 -56.24 0.00 21.28
C PHE A 10 -56.55 -0.04 19.78
N ASN A 11 -57.06 1.08 19.27
CA ASN A 11 -57.40 1.28 17.87
C ASN A 11 -56.10 1.51 17.08
N TYR A 12 -55.60 0.49 16.37
CA TYR A 12 -54.29 0.46 15.69
C TYR A 12 -54.19 1.31 14.41
N ASN A 13 -55.19 2.13 14.08
CA ASN A 13 -55.31 2.74 12.74
C ASN A 13 -54.88 4.21 12.63
N SER A 14 -54.08 4.74 13.55
CA SER A 14 -53.65 6.15 13.47
C SER A 14 -52.18 6.42 13.79
N PHE A 15 -51.29 5.45 13.57
CA PHE A 15 -49.85 5.77 13.46
C PHE A 15 -49.52 6.14 12.00
N PRO A 16 -49.11 7.39 11.71
CA PRO A 16 -48.71 7.78 10.36
C PRO A 16 -47.57 6.88 9.91
N LYS A 17 -47.73 6.16 8.78
CA LYS A 17 -46.71 5.22 8.26
C LYS A 17 -45.31 5.85 8.18
N ARG A 18 -45.23 7.16 7.92
CA ARG A 18 -43.97 7.93 7.89
C ARG A 18 -43.28 8.00 9.27
N LEU A 19 -44.05 8.10 10.35
CA LEU A 19 -43.53 8.14 11.72
C LEU A 19 -43.02 6.76 12.16
N LEU A 20 -43.69 5.69 11.73
CA LEU A 20 -43.27 4.32 12.00
C LEU A 20 -41.97 3.97 11.28
N VAL A 21 -41.82 4.45 10.03
CA VAL A 21 -40.56 4.35 9.27
C VAL A 21 -39.45 5.19 9.91
N ALA A 22 -39.75 6.42 10.37
CA ALA A 22 -38.75 7.23 11.06
C ALA A 22 -38.29 6.58 12.37
N ALA A 23 -39.22 6.05 13.17
CA ALA A 23 -38.91 5.35 14.41
C ALA A 23 -38.09 4.08 14.16
N SER A 24 -38.41 3.30 13.12
CA SER A 24 -37.64 2.10 12.78
C SER A 24 -36.21 2.44 12.31
N VAL A 25 -36.04 3.49 11.52
CA VAL A 25 -34.71 3.98 11.11
C VAL A 25 -33.90 4.45 12.31
N VAL A 26 -34.49 5.19 13.25
CA VAL A 26 -33.81 5.63 14.48
C VAL A 26 -33.41 4.44 15.35
N VAL A 27 -34.27 3.43 15.49
CA VAL A 27 -33.95 2.21 16.26
C VAL A 27 -32.82 1.43 15.59
N VAL A 28 -32.83 1.27 14.27
CA VAL A 28 -31.76 0.59 13.53
C VAL A 28 -30.44 1.35 13.66
N ILE A 29 -30.45 2.68 13.52
CA ILE A 29 -29.25 3.52 13.72
C ILE A 29 -28.74 3.39 15.16
N ALA A 30 -29.63 3.46 16.16
CA ALA A 30 -29.27 3.28 17.56
C ALA A 30 -28.67 1.89 17.84
N MET A 31 -29.23 0.83 17.25
CA MET A 31 -28.70 -0.54 17.36
C MET A 31 -27.37 -0.73 16.62
N CYS A 32 -27.10 0.01 15.55
CA CYS A 32 -25.82 -0.05 14.83
C CYS A 32 -24.71 0.76 15.53
N LEU A 33 -25.06 1.86 16.21
CA LEU A 33 -24.10 2.76 16.88
C LEU A 33 -23.76 2.33 18.32
N THR A 34 -24.70 1.71 19.05
CA THR A 34 -24.45 1.23 20.43
C THR A 34 -23.32 0.18 20.56
N PRO A 35 -23.16 -0.84 19.70
CA PRO A 35 -22.07 -1.81 19.83
C PRO A 35 -20.71 -1.27 19.38
N THR A 36 -20.68 -0.21 18.55
CA THR A 36 -19.42 0.41 18.11
C THR A 36 -18.83 1.33 19.20
N GLU A 37 -19.67 2.03 19.96
CA GLU A 37 -19.22 2.82 21.12
C GLU A 37 -18.82 1.93 22.30
N ALA A 38 -19.56 0.85 22.59
CA ALA A 38 -19.26 -0.08 23.68
C ALA A 38 -17.88 -0.78 23.52
N ARG A 39 -17.48 -1.14 22.30
CA ARG A 39 -16.13 -1.69 22.03
C ARG A 39 -15.02 -0.68 22.24
N SER A 40 -15.28 0.61 22.00
CA SER A 40 -14.28 1.67 22.18
C SER A 40 -14.02 1.95 23.68
N ILE A 41 -15.06 1.90 24.51
CA ILE A 41 -14.98 2.12 25.96
C ILE A 41 -14.29 0.96 26.67
N GLU A 42 -14.59 -0.28 26.28
CA GLU A 42 -13.94 -1.50 26.81
C GLU A 42 -12.43 -1.53 26.49
N HIS A 43 -12.04 -1.15 25.27
CA HIS A 43 -10.61 -1.07 24.89
C HIS A 43 -9.88 0.07 25.65
N ARG A 44 -10.57 1.18 25.94
CA ARG A 44 -10.02 2.29 26.74
C ARG A 44 -9.85 1.89 28.22
N ARG A 45 -10.80 1.17 28.80
CA ARG A 45 -10.72 0.65 30.19
C ARG A 45 -9.58 -0.35 30.40
N ARG A 46 -9.29 -1.20 29.41
CA ARG A 46 -8.17 -2.16 29.47
C ARG A 46 -6.78 -1.50 29.45
N HIS A 47 -6.66 -0.31 28.87
CA HIS A 47 -5.42 0.45 28.90
C HIS A 47 -5.24 1.28 30.19
N GLN A 48 -6.33 1.70 30.84
CA GLN A 48 -6.26 2.39 32.13
C GLN A 48 -6.04 1.46 33.32
N ARG A 49 -6.60 0.23 33.32
CA ARG A 49 -6.37 -0.75 34.41
C ARG A 49 -4.96 -1.35 34.49
N ARG A 50 -4.03 -0.96 33.59
CA ARG A 50 -2.62 -1.41 33.61
C ARG A 50 -1.64 -0.37 34.14
N GLN A 51 -2.11 0.75 34.70
CA GLN A 51 -1.31 1.53 35.64
C GLN A 51 -1.90 1.40 37.04
N PRO A 52 -1.25 0.64 37.93
CA PRO A 52 -1.27 0.99 39.34
C PRO A 52 -0.16 2.01 39.58
N ASP A 53 -0.57 3.19 40.02
CA ASP A 53 0.24 4.03 40.88
C ASP A 53 0.65 3.20 42.08
N ASN A 54 1.95 2.91 42.19
CA ASN A 54 2.60 2.64 43.46
C ASN A 54 4.05 3.06 43.36
N ILE A 55 4.32 4.16 44.04
CA ILE A 55 5.60 4.67 44.46
C ILE A 55 6.36 3.53 45.14
N ALA A 56 7.47 3.11 44.54
CA ALA A 56 8.54 2.39 45.22
C ALA A 56 9.86 2.96 44.73
N LEU A 57 10.33 3.99 45.45
CA LEU A 57 11.76 4.30 45.55
C LEU A 57 12.49 3.02 45.93
N THR A 58 13.35 2.52 45.04
CA THR A 58 14.66 1.90 45.29
C THR A 58 15.05 1.05 44.08
N LYS A 59 15.60 1.69 43.05
CA LYS A 59 16.58 1.06 42.14
C LYS A 59 17.27 2.13 41.28
N ASP A 60 17.94 3.05 41.96
CA ASP A 60 19.09 3.71 41.36
C ASP A 60 20.16 2.66 41.02
N MET A 61 20.84 2.89 39.90
CA MET A 61 21.93 2.08 39.32
C MET A 61 21.55 0.79 38.58
N ALA A 62 21.21 0.89 37.28
CA ALA A 62 21.63 -0.10 36.24
C ALA A 62 21.09 0.14 34.81
N THR A 63 20.42 1.24 34.47
CA THR A 63 20.23 1.58 33.04
C THR A 63 20.41 3.07 32.80
N LEU A 64 21.67 3.49 32.80
CA LEU A 64 22.14 4.62 32.00
C LEU A 64 21.54 4.48 30.59
N LYS A 65 20.43 5.19 30.34
CA LYS A 65 19.83 5.32 29.02
C LYS A 65 20.87 6.00 28.16
N ARG A 66 21.64 5.18 27.44
CA ARG A 66 22.56 5.58 26.37
C ARG A 66 21.93 6.77 25.61
N PRO A 67 22.66 7.88 25.39
CA PRO A 67 22.11 9.05 24.72
C PRO A 67 21.47 8.61 23.39
N ARG A 68 20.16 8.79 23.26
CA ARG A 68 19.43 8.45 22.04
C ARG A 68 19.85 9.46 20.98
N ASN A 69 20.57 8.99 19.96
CA ASN A 69 20.94 9.82 18.83
C ASN A 69 19.66 10.19 18.03
N LEU A 70 19.23 11.45 18.16
CA LEU A 70 18.01 12.01 17.55
C LEU A 70 17.97 11.78 16.03
N SER A 71 19.12 11.89 15.35
CA SER A 71 19.22 11.65 13.90
C SER A 71 18.78 10.22 13.53
N VAL A 72 19.22 9.21 14.29
CA VAL A 72 18.89 7.80 14.01
C VAL A 72 17.39 7.53 14.17
N GLU A 73 16.74 8.16 15.15
CA GLU A 73 15.30 8.00 15.37
C GLU A 73 14.48 8.71 14.28
N ASN A 74 14.94 9.86 13.77
CA ASN A 74 14.29 10.54 12.65
C ASN A 74 14.24 9.64 11.41
N TYR A 75 15.36 9.02 11.02
CA TYR A 75 15.38 8.07 9.89
C TYR A 75 14.50 6.83 10.12
N LYS A 76 14.48 6.27 11.33
CA LYS A 76 13.60 5.14 11.65
C LYS A 76 12.13 5.52 11.58
N ASN A 77 11.76 6.68 12.10
CA ASN A 77 10.40 7.19 12.10
C ASN A 77 9.93 7.47 10.67
N ALA A 78 10.75 8.14 9.86
CA ALA A 78 10.50 8.36 8.43
C ALA A 78 10.31 7.04 7.68
N THR A 79 11.21 6.06 7.89
CA THR A 79 11.08 4.71 7.31
C THR A 79 9.77 4.03 7.72
N ARG A 80 9.37 4.18 9.00
CA ARG A 80 8.12 3.57 9.52
C ARG A 80 6.89 4.18 8.87
N LYS A 81 6.84 5.51 8.71
CA LYS A 81 5.75 6.23 8.03
C LYS A 81 5.63 5.76 6.58
N ILE A 82 6.73 5.73 5.83
CA ILE A 82 6.75 5.26 4.43
C ILE A 82 6.31 3.79 4.33
N LYS A 83 6.80 2.92 5.20
CA LYS A 83 6.36 1.52 5.24
C LYS A 83 4.86 1.38 5.49
N HIS A 84 4.30 2.20 6.39
CA HIS A 84 2.87 2.20 6.66
C HIS A 84 2.08 2.69 5.45
N LYS A 85 2.52 3.78 4.81
CA LYS A 85 1.93 4.30 3.57
C LYS A 85 1.91 3.24 2.48
N LEU A 86 3.05 2.59 2.20
CA LEU A 86 3.14 1.53 1.20
C LEU A 86 2.21 0.35 1.50
N ARG A 87 2.08 -0.04 2.78
CA ARG A 87 1.13 -1.09 3.18
C ARG A 87 -0.30 -0.70 2.81
N ASN A 88 -0.69 0.54 3.09
CA ASN A 88 -2.03 1.03 2.80
C ASN A 88 -2.26 1.13 1.30
N THR A 89 -1.35 1.76 0.56
CA THR A 89 -1.42 1.87 -0.92
C THR A 89 -1.55 0.50 -1.56
N LYS A 90 -0.75 -0.48 -1.12
CA LYS A 90 -0.84 -1.87 -1.57
C LYS A 90 -2.19 -2.50 -1.24
N ARG A 91 -2.65 -2.40 0.00
CA ARG A 91 -3.94 -2.98 0.43
C ARG A 91 -5.08 -2.46 -0.44
N PHE A 92 -5.11 -1.16 -0.66
CA PHE A 92 -6.12 -0.52 -1.47
C PHE A 92 -6.02 -0.91 -2.93
N PHE A 93 -4.81 -0.92 -3.48
CA PHE A 93 -4.57 -1.42 -4.83
C PHE A 93 -5.07 -2.86 -5.01
N ASP A 94 -4.80 -3.75 -4.04
CA ASP A 94 -5.30 -5.12 -4.07
C ASP A 94 -6.84 -5.20 -3.98
N GLN A 95 -7.52 -4.20 -3.43
CA GLN A 95 -8.98 -4.11 -3.40
C GLN A 95 -9.51 -3.64 -4.75
N ASP A 96 -8.96 -2.55 -5.27
CA ASP A 96 -9.39 -1.92 -6.52
C ASP A 96 -9.14 -2.86 -7.72
N LYS A 97 -8.01 -3.59 -7.71
CA LYS A 97 -7.65 -4.58 -8.74
C LYS A 97 -8.63 -5.75 -8.86
N LYS A 98 -9.38 -6.11 -7.81
CA LYS A 98 -10.37 -7.20 -7.88
C LYS A 98 -11.52 -6.90 -8.82
N VAL A 99 -11.73 -5.62 -9.15
CA VAL A 99 -12.76 -5.18 -10.09
C VAL A 99 -12.36 -5.51 -11.53
N LEU A 100 -11.07 -5.68 -11.80
CA LEU A 100 -10.59 -6.21 -13.07
C LEU A 100 -10.82 -7.72 -13.10
N ASN A 101 -11.73 -8.19 -13.94
CA ASN A 101 -11.76 -9.60 -14.35
C ASN A 101 -10.53 -9.88 -15.21
N GLU A 102 -9.41 -10.21 -14.56
CA GLU A 102 -8.15 -10.48 -15.23
C GLU A 102 -8.26 -11.76 -16.07
N THR A 103 -8.43 -11.61 -17.38
CA THR A 103 -8.22 -12.73 -18.30
C THR A 103 -6.76 -13.14 -18.21
N ARG A 104 -6.52 -14.43 -17.95
CA ARG A 104 -5.16 -14.99 -17.82
C ARG A 104 -4.40 -15.02 -19.14
N GLU A 105 -5.03 -14.58 -20.23
CA GLU A 105 -4.61 -14.72 -21.62
C GLU A 105 -3.40 -13.85 -21.95
N TYR A 106 -3.23 -12.70 -21.30
CA TYR A 106 -2.14 -11.76 -21.64
C TYR A 106 -0.86 -11.99 -20.82
N ARG A 107 -0.38 -13.24 -20.74
CA ARG A 107 0.84 -13.58 -19.97
C ARG A 107 2.16 -13.27 -20.67
N ASP A 108 2.13 -12.99 -21.98
CA ASP A 108 3.34 -13.01 -22.80
C ASP A 108 4.03 -11.65 -22.92
N GLY A 109 5.33 -11.66 -22.61
CA GLY A 109 6.27 -10.55 -22.78
C GLY A 109 6.21 -9.49 -21.68
N MET A 110 7.39 -8.96 -21.31
CA MET A 110 7.48 -7.70 -20.57
C MET A 110 7.82 -6.59 -21.58
N PRO A 111 6.91 -5.62 -21.80
CA PRO A 111 7.15 -4.58 -22.79
C PRO A 111 8.27 -3.65 -22.35
N SER A 112 8.96 -3.06 -23.32
CA SER A 112 10.14 -2.21 -23.10
C SER A 112 9.83 -0.89 -22.40
N TRP A 113 8.58 -0.43 -22.47
CA TRP A 113 8.09 0.75 -21.73
C TRP A 113 7.88 0.49 -20.24
N LEU A 114 7.87 -0.77 -19.80
CA LEU A 114 7.63 -1.10 -18.40
C LEU A 114 8.92 -0.97 -17.56
N PRO A 115 8.89 -0.32 -16.38
CA PRO A 115 10.09 -0.11 -15.59
C PRO A 115 10.58 -1.40 -14.95
N ALA A 116 11.89 -1.63 -15.03
CA ALA A 116 12.54 -2.79 -14.41
C ALA A 116 13.24 -2.38 -13.11
N VAL A 117 12.85 -3.00 -12.00
CA VAL A 117 13.47 -2.77 -10.69
C VAL A 117 14.23 -4.01 -10.25
N ASN A 118 15.53 -3.84 -10.04
CA ASN A 118 16.40 -4.94 -9.62
C ASN A 118 16.35 -5.13 -8.10
N PHE A 119 15.29 -5.80 -7.63
CA PHE A 119 15.12 -6.12 -6.21
C PHE A 119 16.18 -7.08 -5.67
N VAL A 120 16.88 -7.84 -6.51
CA VAL A 120 18.00 -8.69 -6.05
C VAL A 120 19.15 -7.81 -5.57
N ASP A 121 19.54 -6.81 -6.37
CA ASP A 121 20.63 -5.90 -6.02
C ASP A 121 20.23 -4.95 -4.88
N ILE A 122 18.94 -4.57 -4.80
CA ILE A 122 18.43 -3.80 -3.67
C ILE A 122 18.48 -4.61 -2.37
N HIS A 123 17.96 -5.83 -2.39
CA HIS A 123 17.79 -6.65 -1.19
C HIS A 123 19.13 -7.13 -0.62
N PHE A 124 20.06 -7.53 -1.48
CA PHE A 124 21.38 -8.01 -1.08
C PHE A 124 22.44 -6.90 -1.04
N HIS A 125 22.04 -5.63 -1.08
CA HIS A 125 22.96 -4.51 -0.93
C HIS A 125 23.63 -4.54 0.45
N ASP A 126 24.95 -4.39 0.49
CA ASP A 126 25.69 -4.33 1.73
C ASP A 126 25.74 -2.90 2.28
N TYR A 127 24.81 -2.61 3.20
CA TYR A 127 24.73 -1.33 3.88
C TYR A 127 25.91 -1.08 4.84
N ARG A 128 26.69 -2.10 5.22
CA ARG A 128 27.78 -1.96 6.19
C ARG A 128 29.10 -1.51 5.56
N SER A 129 29.37 -1.93 4.33
CA SER A 129 30.62 -1.62 3.62
C SER A 129 30.67 -0.22 2.99
N SER A 130 29.55 0.50 2.89
CA SER A 130 29.57 1.91 2.48
C SER A 130 30.31 2.77 3.52
N ARG A 131 31.57 3.10 3.21
CA ARG A 131 32.57 3.80 4.04
C ARG A 131 32.24 5.28 4.28
N LYS A 132 31.02 5.63 4.67
CA LYS A 132 30.74 6.96 5.22
C LYS A 132 30.91 6.92 6.74
N PRO A 133 32.09 7.31 7.29
CA PRO A 133 32.29 7.37 8.73
C PRO A 133 31.21 8.25 9.38
N GLY A 134 30.67 7.81 10.52
CA GLY A 134 29.63 8.52 11.27
C GLY A 134 28.17 8.19 10.91
N SER A 135 27.89 7.59 9.75
CA SER A 135 26.50 7.33 9.33
C SER A 135 25.88 6.06 9.96
N SER A 136 24.66 6.20 10.47
CA SER A 136 23.94 5.08 11.08
C SER A 136 23.47 4.06 10.03
N ILE A 137 23.19 2.81 10.42
CA ILE A 137 22.63 1.81 9.50
C ILE A 137 21.25 2.25 8.99
N SER A 138 20.44 2.89 9.83
CA SER A 138 19.12 3.41 9.45
C SER A 138 19.22 4.47 8.37
N GLU A 139 20.13 5.42 8.56
CA GLU A 139 20.42 6.49 7.61
C GLU A 139 20.94 5.95 6.27
N ARG A 140 21.91 5.03 6.30
CA ARG A 140 22.45 4.39 5.09
C ARG A 140 21.37 3.65 4.30
N LYS A 141 20.51 2.91 5.00
CA LYS A 141 19.36 2.23 4.37
C LYS A 141 18.38 3.22 3.76
N PHE A 142 18.01 4.25 4.51
CA PHE A 142 17.07 5.26 4.04
C PHE A 142 17.61 5.96 2.78
N THR A 143 18.84 6.47 2.85
CA THR A 143 19.52 7.19 1.75
C THR A 143 19.65 6.32 0.50
N TYR A 144 19.85 5.00 0.66
CA TYR A 144 19.96 4.08 -0.47
C TYR A 144 18.60 3.71 -1.08
N LEU A 145 17.59 3.46 -0.23
CA LEU A 145 16.29 2.92 -0.64
C LEU A 145 15.33 3.99 -1.14
N MET A 146 15.25 5.14 -0.48
CA MET A 146 14.25 6.17 -0.78
C MET A 146 14.34 6.73 -2.20
N PRO A 147 15.53 7.04 -2.76
CA PRO A 147 15.61 7.51 -4.14
C PRO A 147 15.07 6.49 -5.14
N LYS A 148 15.35 5.20 -4.89
CA LYS A 148 14.93 4.10 -5.76
C LYS A 148 13.42 3.92 -5.68
N LEU A 149 12.87 3.91 -4.47
CA LEU A 149 11.42 3.84 -4.27
C LEU A 149 10.74 5.02 -4.97
N TYR A 150 11.15 6.25 -4.66
CA TYR A 150 10.60 7.47 -5.25
C TYR A 150 10.63 7.42 -6.79
N LYS A 151 11.80 7.14 -7.38
CA LYS A 151 11.97 7.03 -8.83
C LYS A 151 11.00 6.01 -9.42
N THR A 152 10.93 4.81 -8.85
CA THR A 152 10.06 3.75 -9.40
C THR A 152 8.58 4.09 -9.31
N LEU A 153 8.15 4.82 -8.28
CA LEU A 153 6.77 5.30 -8.19
C LEU A 153 6.49 6.41 -9.21
N LYS A 154 7.42 7.34 -9.43
CA LYS A 154 7.32 8.36 -10.49
C LYS A 154 7.25 7.74 -11.89
N GLU A 155 7.99 6.65 -12.14
CA GLU A 155 7.92 5.93 -13.42
C GLU A 155 6.51 5.37 -13.67
N TYR A 156 5.88 4.76 -12.65
CA TYR A 156 4.51 4.27 -12.76
C TYR A 156 3.46 5.38 -12.82
N GLU A 157 3.72 6.54 -12.20
CA GLU A 157 2.85 7.71 -12.32
C GLU A 157 2.75 8.16 -13.78
N VAL A 158 3.89 8.24 -14.48
CA VAL A 158 3.92 8.59 -15.90
C VAL A 158 3.17 7.56 -16.73
N ILE A 159 3.36 6.26 -16.45
CA ILE A 159 2.68 5.19 -17.18
C ILE A 159 1.18 5.24 -16.98
N PHE A 160 0.68 5.34 -15.75
CA PHE A 160 -0.76 5.40 -15.50
C PHE A 160 -1.39 6.68 -16.05
N THR A 161 -0.67 7.81 -16.01
CA THR A 161 -1.12 9.06 -16.65
C THR A 161 -1.25 8.87 -18.16
N ARG A 162 -0.27 8.20 -18.79
CA ARG A 162 -0.30 7.91 -20.23
C ARG A 162 -1.43 6.95 -20.58
N LEU A 163 -1.60 5.87 -19.81
CA LEU A 163 -2.69 4.90 -20.00
C LEU A 163 -4.06 5.56 -19.90
N ARG A 164 -4.27 6.45 -18.93
CA ARG A 164 -5.53 7.19 -18.81
C ARG A 164 -5.88 7.98 -20.08
N ASN A 165 -4.87 8.48 -20.78
CA ASN A 165 -5.06 9.26 -22.01
C ASN A 165 -5.10 8.41 -23.29
N VAL A 166 -5.02 7.07 -23.19
CA VAL A 166 -5.14 6.18 -24.35
C VAL A 166 -6.57 6.23 -24.88
N GLN A 167 -6.71 6.51 -26.17
CA GLN A 167 -7.95 6.45 -26.92
C GLN A 167 -8.19 5.02 -27.40
N VAL A 168 -9.37 4.49 -27.10
CA VAL A 168 -9.79 3.17 -27.56
C VAL A 168 -10.66 3.34 -28.78
N ASP A 169 -10.32 2.65 -29.86
CA ASP A 169 -11.20 2.55 -31.03
C ASP A 169 -12.36 1.61 -30.68
N LEU A 170 -13.56 2.17 -30.56
CA LEU A 170 -14.76 1.48 -30.12
C LEU A 170 -15.59 1.11 -31.35
N THR A 171 -15.18 0.07 -32.07
CA THR A 171 -16.05 -0.54 -33.10
C THR A 171 -17.14 -1.42 -32.47
N ASP A 172 -16.99 -1.79 -31.19
CA ASP A 172 -17.85 -2.73 -30.46
C ASP A 172 -18.51 -2.08 -29.22
N ASP A 173 -19.84 -1.98 -29.23
CA ASP A 173 -20.71 -1.48 -28.15
C ASP A 173 -20.53 -2.14 -26.74
N PRO A 174 -20.16 -3.44 -26.56
CA PRO A 174 -20.03 -4.04 -25.23
C PRO A 174 -18.82 -3.58 -24.40
N PHE A 175 -17.87 -2.83 -24.97
CA PHE A 175 -16.67 -2.40 -24.22
C PHE A 175 -16.90 -1.18 -23.30
N ASN A 176 -18.02 -0.50 -23.44
CA ASN A 176 -18.34 0.74 -22.71
C ASN A 176 -18.30 0.59 -21.18
N ASN A 177 -18.79 -0.53 -20.64
CA ASN A 177 -18.74 -0.79 -19.19
C ASN A 177 -17.30 -0.93 -18.66
N TYR A 178 -16.42 -1.55 -19.45
CA TYR A 178 -15.02 -1.66 -19.08
C TYR A 178 -14.34 -0.29 -19.06
N VAL A 179 -14.59 0.58 -20.04
CA VAL A 179 -14.04 1.94 -20.11
C VAL A 179 -14.38 2.74 -18.86
N ALA A 180 -15.64 2.67 -18.38
CA ALA A 180 -16.06 3.36 -17.16
C ALA A 180 -15.31 2.84 -15.91
N ILE A 181 -15.18 1.51 -15.77
CA ILE A 181 -14.44 0.89 -14.66
C ILE A 181 -12.95 1.27 -14.73
N ARG A 182 -12.38 1.26 -15.93
CA ARG A 182 -10.99 1.59 -16.21
C ARG A 182 -10.65 3.02 -15.81
N GLU A 183 -11.46 4.00 -16.21
CA GLU A 183 -11.29 5.41 -15.85
C GLU A 183 -11.23 5.57 -14.33
N LYS A 184 -12.20 4.98 -13.61
CA LYS A 184 -12.23 5.02 -12.15
C LYS A 184 -10.99 4.38 -11.54
N LEU A 185 -10.61 3.20 -12.02
CA LEU A 185 -9.45 2.48 -11.49
C LEU A 185 -8.14 3.24 -11.69
N LEU A 186 -7.95 3.82 -12.88
CA LEU A 186 -6.77 4.64 -13.18
C LEU A 186 -6.75 5.92 -12.34
N ALA A 187 -7.89 6.59 -12.18
CA ALA A 187 -8.01 7.78 -11.33
C ALA A 187 -7.68 7.46 -9.86
N ASP A 188 -8.26 6.40 -9.30
CA ASP A 188 -8.01 5.96 -7.92
C ASP A 188 -6.54 5.56 -7.73
N THR A 189 -5.97 4.84 -8.70
CA THR A 189 -4.57 4.43 -8.68
C THR A 189 -3.63 5.63 -8.71
N LEU A 190 -3.88 6.60 -9.61
CA LEU A 190 -3.10 7.83 -9.71
C LEU A 190 -3.19 8.67 -8.42
N ASN A 191 -4.39 8.88 -7.88
CA ASN A 191 -4.59 9.63 -6.64
C ASN A 191 -3.79 9.02 -5.46
N ARG A 192 -3.86 7.70 -5.30
CA ARG A 192 -3.10 6.98 -4.26
C ARG A 192 -1.59 7.05 -4.52
N LEU A 193 -1.18 6.97 -5.78
CA LEU A 193 0.22 7.05 -6.18
C LEU A 193 0.80 8.44 -5.89
N TYR A 194 0.12 9.52 -6.28
CA TYR A 194 0.48 10.90 -5.92
C TYR A 194 0.61 11.07 -4.41
N SER A 195 -0.39 10.62 -3.65
CA SER A 195 -0.38 10.69 -2.19
C SER A 195 0.78 9.89 -1.57
N THR A 196 1.18 8.77 -2.18
CA THR A 196 2.33 7.96 -1.73
C THR A 196 3.65 8.64 -2.05
N ILE A 197 3.79 9.21 -3.24
CA ILE A 197 4.97 9.94 -3.69
C ILE A 197 5.20 11.19 -2.82
N ALA A 198 4.13 11.94 -2.53
CA ALA A 198 4.16 13.10 -1.64
C ALA A 198 4.66 12.73 -0.23
N GLU A 199 4.07 11.70 0.38
CA GLU A 199 4.51 11.20 1.70
C GLU A 199 6.01 10.82 1.70
N ILE A 200 6.49 10.15 0.65
CA ILE A 200 7.91 9.78 0.54
C ILE A 200 8.78 11.04 0.43
N ALA A 201 8.40 11.99 -0.42
CA ALA A 201 9.12 13.25 -0.59
C ALA A 201 9.19 14.05 0.72
N GLU A 202 8.07 14.19 1.42
CA GLU A 202 7.99 14.86 2.73
C GLU A 202 8.90 14.19 3.76
N ASN A 203 8.89 12.86 3.85
CA ASN A 203 9.75 12.13 4.78
C ASN A 203 11.23 12.18 4.39
N MET A 204 11.56 12.35 3.10
CA MET A 204 12.93 12.60 2.65
C MET A 204 13.39 14.01 3.07
N MET A 205 12.56 15.03 2.83
CA MET A 205 12.86 16.41 3.22
C MET A 205 12.98 16.55 4.74
N ALA A 206 12.14 15.86 5.52
CA ALA A 206 12.16 15.87 6.98
C ALA A 206 13.47 15.33 7.60
N VAL A 207 14.26 14.57 6.83
CA VAL A 207 15.60 14.10 7.24
C VAL A 207 16.71 14.78 6.43
N HIS A 208 16.41 15.94 5.84
CA HIS A 208 17.34 16.75 5.03
C HIS A 208 17.93 16.01 3.83
N MET A 209 17.19 15.05 3.29
CA MET A 209 17.59 14.32 2.09
C MET A 209 17.00 15.00 0.84
N THR A 210 17.85 15.29 -0.13
CA THR A 210 17.43 15.86 -1.42
C THR A 210 16.56 14.88 -2.20
N ILE A 211 15.48 15.38 -2.80
CA ILE A 211 14.63 14.61 -3.72
C ILE A 211 15.43 14.41 -5.02
N PRO A 212 15.64 13.17 -5.49
CA PRO A 212 16.36 12.93 -6.72
C PRO A 212 15.58 13.52 -7.91
N PRO A 213 16.27 14.13 -8.89
CA PRO A 213 15.61 14.58 -10.11
C PRO A 213 15.00 13.38 -10.84
N PHE A 214 13.83 13.59 -11.43
CA PHE A 214 13.13 12.58 -12.21
C PHE A 214 13.07 12.99 -13.67
N ASP A 215 13.71 12.19 -14.52
CA ASP A 215 13.77 12.41 -15.96
C ASP A 215 12.84 11.45 -16.69
N LYS A 216 11.77 12.01 -17.28
CA LYS A 216 10.74 11.27 -18.02
C LYS A 216 11.28 10.68 -19.32
N SER A 217 12.31 11.28 -19.92
CA SER A 217 12.86 10.86 -21.23
C SER A 217 13.50 9.47 -21.20
N LYS A 218 13.86 8.98 -20.01
CA LYS A 218 14.43 7.64 -19.81
C LYS A 218 13.41 6.51 -19.98
N LEU A 219 12.10 6.83 -20.02
CA LEU A 219 11.05 5.85 -20.26
C LEU A 219 10.82 5.70 -21.77
N LYS A 220 10.85 4.45 -22.26
CA LYS A 220 10.63 4.12 -23.68
C LYS A 220 9.14 4.11 -24.04
N LEU A 221 8.44 5.21 -23.78
CA LEU A 221 6.99 5.31 -23.90
C LEU A 221 6.49 5.33 -25.35
N ASP A 222 7.37 5.53 -26.33
CA ASP A 222 7.01 5.60 -27.76
C ASP A 222 6.38 4.29 -28.25
N SER A 223 6.76 3.16 -27.64
CA SER A 223 6.17 1.85 -27.92
C SER A 223 4.80 1.63 -27.27
N LEU A 224 4.37 2.52 -26.37
CA LEU A 224 3.03 2.52 -25.80
C LEU A 224 2.13 3.44 -26.65
N GLN A 225 1.43 2.84 -27.61
CA GLN A 225 0.53 3.51 -28.53
C GLN A 225 -0.62 4.23 -27.80
N MET A 226 -0.99 5.41 -28.29
CA MET A 226 -2.04 6.25 -27.72
C MET A 226 -3.43 6.00 -28.32
N LYS A 227 -3.49 5.32 -29.47
CA LYS A 227 -4.72 4.89 -30.13
C LYS A 227 -4.62 3.39 -30.32
N VAL A 228 -5.53 2.63 -29.73
CA VAL A 228 -5.48 1.16 -29.72
C VAL A 228 -6.89 0.58 -29.80
N ASP A 229 -7.00 -0.67 -30.25
CA ASP A 229 -8.25 -1.43 -30.13
C ASP A 229 -8.50 -1.88 -28.67
N ALA A 230 -9.70 -2.41 -28.43
CA ALA A 230 -10.13 -2.92 -27.11
C ALA A 230 -9.18 -4.01 -26.56
N THR A 231 -8.71 -4.92 -27.42
CA THR A 231 -7.83 -6.03 -27.05
C THR A 231 -6.48 -5.53 -26.54
N GLN A 232 -5.87 -4.60 -27.26
CA GLN A 232 -4.59 -4.01 -26.92
C GLN A 232 -4.71 -3.08 -25.70
N CYS A 233 -5.85 -2.40 -25.51
CA CYS A 233 -6.16 -1.68 -24.28
C CYS A 233 -6.14 -2.62 -23.06
N LEU A 234 -6.92 -3.71 -23.10
CA LEU A 234 -6.99 -4.72 -22.05
C LEU A 234 -5.60 -5.30 -21.72
N LYS A 235 -4.84 -5.62 -22.76
CA LYS A 235 -3.47 -6.15 -22.63
C LYS A 235 -2.55 -5.15 -21.93
N ASN A 236 -2.55 -3.89 -22.36
CA ASN A 236 -1.72 -2.83 -21.76
C ASN A 236 -2.07 -2.61 -20.29
N ASP A 237 -3.36 -2.51 -19.97
CA ASP A 237 -3.85 -2.31 -18.62
C ASP A 237 -3.47 -3.50 -17.73
N TYR A 238 -3.75 -4.74 -18.17
CA TYR A 238 -3.38 -5.94 -17.41
C TYR A 238 -1.88 -5.98 -17.09
N ILE A 239 -1.01 -5.73 -18.08
CA ILE A 239 0.44 -5.72 -17.87
C ILE A 239 0.83 -4.64 -16.85
N ALA A 240 0.33 -3.41 -17.00
CA ALA A 240 0.65 -2.30 -16.12
C ALA A 240 0.18 -2.55 -14.68
N PHE A 241 -1.08 -2.95 -14.49
CA PHE A 241 -1.67 -3.24 -13.18
C PHE A 241 -0.99 -4.43 -12.51
N ARG A 242 -0.73 -5.52 -13.24
CA ARG A 242 0.02 -6.67 -12.70
C ARG A 242 1.42 -6.27 -12.27
N ALA A 243 2.13 -5.51 -13.09
CA ALA A 243 3.49 -5.10 -12.81
C ALA A 243 3.55 -4.14 -11.61
N TYR A 244 2.64 -3.17 -11.53
CA TYR A 244 2.55 -2.26 -10.40
C TYR A 244 2.20 -2.99 -9.09
N GLY A 245 1.27 -3.96 -9.15
CA GLY A 245 0.98 -4.84 -8.01
C GLY A 245 2.22 -5.60 -7.54
N ASN A 246 3.01 -6.14 -8.47
CA ASN A 246 4.28 -6.80 -8.14
C ASN A 246 5.30 -5.82 -7.54
N LEU A 247 5.39 -4.60 -8.06
CA LEU A 247 6.24 -3.53 -7.53
C LEU A 247 5.89 -3.24 -6.06
N LEU A 248 4.62 -2.97 -5.76
CA LEU A 248 4.14 -2.68 -4.41
C LEU A 248 4.39 -3.85 -3.45
N ASN A 249 4.15 -5.09 -3.91
CA ASN A 249 4.45 -6.31 -3.15
C ASN A 249 5.94 -6.40 -2.78
N ASN A 250 6.83 -6.19 -3.75
CA ASN A 250 8.27 -6.29 -3.55
C ASN A 250 8.79 -5.17 -2.63
N TRP A 251 8.38 -3.92 -2.84
CA TRP A 251 8.76 -2.80 -1.96
C TRP A 251 8.26 -3.00 -0.53
N TYR A 252 6.99 -3.37 -0.36
CA TYR A 252 6.47 -3.66 0.98
C TYR A 252 7.22 -4.81 1.66
N SER A 253 7.56 -5.86 0.90
CA SER A 253 8.36 -6.97 1.41
C SER A 253 9.76 -6.54 1.79
N GLU A 254 10.41 -5.67 1.02
CA GLU A 254 11.74 -5.11 1.34
C GLU A 254 11.72 -4.39 2.70
N PHE A 255 10.72 -3.53 2.96
CA PHE A 255 10.58 -2.85 4.26
C PHE A 255 10.09 -3.76 5.40
N ARG A 256 9.44 -4.87 5.09
CA ARG A 256 8.92 -5.83 6.09
C ARG A 256 9.98 -6.85 6.51
N CYS A 257 10.81 -7.29 5.56
CA CYS A 257 11.64 -8.49 5.65
C CYS A 257 13.12 -8.16 5.53
N PRO A 258 13.72 -7.47 6.52
CA PRO A 258 15.16 -7.21 6.49
C PRO A 258 15.93 -8.53 6.50
N LEU A 259 17.09 -8.55 5.81
CA LEU A 259 17.95 -9.72 5.55
C LEU A 259 18.13 -10.70 6.73
N ASN A 260 18.14 -10.20 7.97
CA ASN A 260 18.47 -11.00 9.16
C ASN A 260 17.25 -11.42 10.01
N LYS A 261 16.02 -11.15 9.56
CA LYS A 261 14.82 -11.53 10.34
C LYS A 261 14.47 -13.00 10.13
N LYS A 262 15.03 -13.87 10.95
CA LYS A 262 14.66 -15.29 11.03
C LYS A 262 13.29 -15.41 11.73
N GLY A 263 12.31 -16.10 11.13
CA GLY A 263 11.06 -16.48 11.80
C GLY A 263 9.73 -16.13 11.11
N ASP A 264 9.69 -15.26 10.09
CA ASP A 264 8.45 -15.00 9.32
C ASP A 264 8.46 -15.81 8.01
N LYS A 265 7.55 -16.78 7.85
CA LYS A 265 7.41 -17.63 6.65
C LYS A 265 7.30 -16.79 5.36
N LYS A 266 6.64 -15.63 5.41
CA LYS A 266 6.51 -14.73 4.24
C LYS A 266 7.85 -14.09 3.89
N CYS A 267 8.66 -13.75 4.89
CA CYS A 267 9.99 -13.21 4.68
C CYS A 267 10.97 -14.27 4.17
N ALA A 268 10.88 -15.51 4.67
CA ALA A 268 11.67 -16.62 4.15
C ALA A 268 11.36 -16.90 2.68
N ALA A 269 10.08 -16.93 2.30
CA ALA A 269 9.66 -17.11 0.91
C ALA A 269 10.14 -15.96 -0.01
N PHE A 270 10.03 -14.72 0.44
CA PHE A 270 10.55 -13.56 -0.30
C PHE A 270 12.07 -13.65 -0.52
N GLN A 271 12.83 -13.99 0.52
CA GLN A 271 14.27 -14.17 0.43
C GLN A 271 14.65 -15.32 -0.49
N ALA A 272 13.97 -16.47 -0.39
CA ALA A 272 14.20 -17.63 -1.27
C ALA A 272 14.01 -17.25 -2.74
N LYS A 273 12.91 -16.57 -3.06
CA LYS A 273 12.62 -16.07 -4.42
C LYS A 273 13.72 -15.14 -4.95
N LEU A 274 14.28 -14.26 -4.12
CA LEU A 274 15.38 -13.37 -4.54
C LEU A 274 16.72 -14.10 -4.67
N ARG A 275 16.98 -15.12 -3.84
CA ARG A 275 18.18 -15.98 -3.97
C ARG A 275 18.13 -16.80 -5.25
N GLU A 276 17.00 -17.40 -5.57
CA GLU A 276 16.78 -18.14 -6.81
C GLU A 276 17.06 -17.24 -8.04
N LYS A 277 16.47 -16.04 -8.06
CA LYS A 277 16.75 -15.04 -9.11
C LYS A 277 18.23 -14.66 -9.22
N LYS A 278 18.92 -14.53 -8.08
CA LYS A 278 20.37 -14.27 -8.05
C LYS A 278 21.17 -15.44 -8.63
N GLY A 279 20.78 -16.68 -8.34
CA GLY A 279 21.38 -17.90 -8.89
C GLY A 279 21.19 -17.99 -10.40
N ASN A 280 19.97 -17.78 -10.89
CA ASN A 280 19.64 -17.82 -12.32
C ASN A 280 20.38 -16.74 -13.13
N LYS A 281 20.58 -15.55 -12.55
CA LYS A 281 21.41 -14.49 -13.16
C LYS A 281 22.88 -14.93 -13.31
N ARG A 282 23.44 -15.60 -12.31
CA ARG A 282 24.82 -16.13 -12.37
C ARG A 282 24.98 -17.24 -13.41
N LEU A 283 23.98 -18.13 -13.52
CA LEU A 283 23.97 -19.19 -14.52
C LEU A 283 23.91 -18.62 -15.94
N ARG A 284 22.99 -17.68 -16.20
CA ARG A 284 22.88 -17.00 -17.51
C ARG A 284 24.16 -16.27 -17.90
N ASN A 285 24.79 -15.57 -16.95
CA ASN A 285 26.03 -14.85 -17.22
C ASN A 285 27.19 -15.79 -17.57
N LYS A 286 27.22 -17.02 -17.04
CA LYS A 286 28.25 -18.02 -17.37
C LYS A 286 28.08 -18.58 -18.78
N THR A 287 26.85 -18.87 -19.20
CA THR A 287 26.56 -19.38 -20.55
C THR A 287 26.65 -18.33 -21.64
N SER A 288 26.53 -17.02 -21.32
CA SER A 288 26.73 -15.94 -22.29
C SER A 288 28.20 -15.50 -22.46
N SER A 289 29.11 -16.06 -21.67
CA SER A 289 30.56 -15.80 -21.71
C SER A 289 31.36 -17.04 -22.14
N SER A 290 30.68 -17.99 -22.80
CA SER A 290 31.23 -19.14 -23.52
C SER A 290 30.81 -19.02 -24.97
#